data_AF-A0A3A4K1V1-F1
#
_entry.id   AF-A0A3A4K1V1-F1
#
_cell.length_a   1.000
_cell.length_b   1.000
_cell.length_c   1.000
_cell.angle_alpha   90.00
_cell.angle_beta   90.00
_cell.angle_gamma   90.00
#
_symmetry.space_group_name_H-M   'P 1'
#
loop_
_entity.id
_entity.type
_entity.pdbx_description
1 polymer ?
#
loop_
_entity_poly.entity_id
_entity_poly.type
_entity_poly.pdbx_seq_one_letter_code
_entity_poly.pdbx_strand_id
1 'polypeptide(L)'
;MTIVVTGATGTVGRLVVRQLVDSGRKVRAVTRGGAPFPTPIEVVRADLDTPESLTSAFTGAEALLLLCRPATALDVARLAERCGVRRIVTLSSIRAEGERDAPYHLAVERAVESVDVAWTHLRPGMFAANLLGWAEAIRGTGVVREPYSAAAQTPIHEADIAAVAVAALSHDGHAGRKYPLSGPQTLDKPEQLAAIGAGIGRALRFEEISPDDWRARADSLPGFVQDLLLEIWTGSAATPEPVLPTVAEVTGRPARTLAEWAADHAADFGGDPR
;
A
#
# COMPACT_ATOMS: atom_id res chain seq x y z
N MET A 1 8.09 -24.33 2.61
CA MET A 1 7.50 -23.19 1.92
C MET A 1 8.22 -21.91 2.32
N THR A 2 9.05 -21.38 1.43
CA THR A 2 9.71 -20.07 1.59
C THR A 2 8.94 -19.04 0.79
N ILE A 3 8.60 -17.91 1.41
CA ILE A 3 7.92 -16.79 0.78
C ILE A 3 8.90 -15.65 0.61
N VAL A 4 9.01 -15.13 -0.61
CA VAL A 4 9.87 -14.00 -0.95
C VAL A 4 9.06 -12.72 -0.90
N VAL A 5 9.60 -11.68 -0.28
CA VAL A 5 8.98 -10.36 -0.22
C VAL A 5 9.91 -9.34 -0.85
N THR A 6 9.54 -8.79 -2.02
CA THR A 6 10.23 -7.62 -2.58
C THR A 6 9.68 -6.33 -1.98
N GLY A 7 10.48 -5.26 -2.01
CA GLY A 7 10.11 -4.02 -1.32
C GLY A 7 9.92 -4.22 0.19
N ALA A 8 10.66 -5.16 0.79
CA ALA A 8 10.41 -5.65 2.14
C ALA A 8 10.49 -4.55 3.22
N THR A 9 11.25 -3.48 3.00
CA THR A 9 11.34 -2.35 3.94
C THR A 9 10.26 -1.28 3.74
N GLY A 10 9.45 -1.39 2.70
CA GLY A 10 8.39 -0.43 2.40
C GLY A 10 7.18 -0.53 3.33
N THR A 11 6.23 0.39 3.15
CA THR A 11 5.01 0.53 3.99
C THR A 11 4.24 -0.77 4.18
N VAL A 12 3.95 -1.47 3.09
CA VAL A 12 3.24 -2.76 3.13
C VAL A 12 4.22 -3.92 3.35
N GLY A 13 5.36 -3.92 2.65
CA GLY A 13 6.32 -5.03 2.67
C GLY A 13 6.80 -5.40 4.08
N ARG A 14 7.08 -4.41 4.93
CA ARG A 14 7.56 -4.66 6.30
C ARG A 14 6.51 -5.36 7.16
N LEU A 15 5.25 -5.03 6.93
CA LEU A 15 4.11 -5.62 7.63
C LEU A 15 3.81 -7.03 7.11
N VAL A 16 3.98 -7.27 5.81
CA VAL A 16 3.90 -8.62 5.25
C VAL A 16 4.99 -9.51 5.85
N VAL A 17 6.25 -9.05 5.89
CA VAL A 17 7.35 -9.80 6.52
C VAL A 17 7.01 -10.13 7.98
N ARG A 18 6.61 -9.12 8.77
CA ARG A 18 6.24 -9.31 10.18
C ARG A 18 5.13 -10.35 10.35
N GLN A 19 4.00 -10.16 9.65
CA GLN A 19 2.85 -11.06 9.76
C GLN A 19 3.16 -12.50 9.30
N LEU A 20 3.98 -12.67 8.26
CA LEU A 20 4.43 -14.00 7.82
C LEU A 20 5.28 -14.68 8.89
N VAL A 21 6.23 -13.97 9.51
CA VAL A 21 7.06 -14.51 10.59
C VAL A 21 6.23 -14.87 11.82
N ASP A 22 5.31 -13.99 12.23
CA ASP A 22 4.41 -14.24 13.36
C ASP A 22 3.54 -15.48 13.13
N SER A 23 3.21 -15.78 11.86
CA SER A 23 2.49 -17.00 11.45
C SER A 23 3.38 -18.24 11.27
N GLY A 24 4.66 -18.17 11.63
CA GLY A 24 5.62 -19.28 11.55
C GLY A 24 6.09 -19.63 10.14
N ARG A 25 5.91 -18.74 9.15
CA ARG A 25 6.36 -18.96 7.77
C ARG A 25 7.84 -18.60 7.61
N LYS A 26 8.53 -19.32 6.72
CA LYS A 26 9.90 -18.97 6.31
C LYS A 26 9.84 -17.81 5.32
N VAL A 27 10.51 -16.71 5.65
CA VAL A 27 10.49 -15.48 4.84
C VAL A 27 11.89 -15.17 4.34
N ARG A 28 11.96 -14.80 3.07
CA ARG A 28 13.12 -14.19 2.45
C ARG A 28 12.81 -12.75 2.07
N ALA A 29 13.43 -11.80 2.74
CA ALA A 29 13.22 -10.38 2.52
C ALA A 29 14.22 -9.85 1.48
N VAL A 30 13.73 -9.32 0.35
CA VAL A 30 14.59 -8.71 -0.67
C VAL A 30 14.74 -7.22 -0.41
N THR A 31 15.98 -6.77 -0.30
CA THR A 31 16.34 -5.39 0.02
C THR A 31 17.48 -4.91 -0.88
N ARG A 32 17.53 -3.59 -1.17
CA ARG A 32 18.67 -3.00 -1.91
C ARG A 32 19.92 -2.82 -1.05
N GLY A 33 19.76 -2.81 0.28
CA GLY A 33 20.83 -2.64 1.29
C GLY A 33 20.54 -3.44 2.56
N GLY A 34 21.27 -3.19 3.65
CA GLY A 34 20.96 -3.81 4.95
C GLY A 34 19.60 -3.34 5.47
N ALA A 35 18.83 -4.24 6.08
CA ALA A 35 17.56 -3.91 6.72
C ALA A 35 17.53 -4.52 8.13
N PRO A 36 17.04 -3.78 9.14
CA PRO A 36 16.93 -4.28 10.50
C PRO A 36 15.67 -5.15 10.63
N PHE A 37 15.66 -6.30 9.97
CA PHE A 37 14.68 -7.32 10.28
C PHE A 37 15.15 -8.09 11.53
N PRO A 38 14.31 -8.27 12.56
CA PRO A 38 14.67 -9.11 13.68
C PRO A 38 14.93 -10.54 13.18
N THR A 39 15.97 -11.18 13.72
CA THR A 39 16.30 -12.57 13.41
C THR A 39 15.17 -13.50 13.84
N PRO A 40 14.88 -14.60 13.11
CA PRO A 40 15.67 -15.24 12.05
C PRO A 40 15.03 -15.14 10.64
N ILE A 41 15.00 -13.94 10.04
CA ILE A 41 14.59 -13.76 8.63
C ILE A 41 15.82 -13.84 7.72
N GLU A 42 15.70 -14.51 6.57
CA GLU A 42 16.74 -14.47 5.53
C GLU A 42 16.65 -13.15 4.75
N VAL A 43 17.68 -12.32 4.80
CA VAL A 43 17.74 -11.06 4.05
C VAL A 43 18.62 -11.25 2.82
N VAL A 44 18.07 -11.04 1.63
CA VAL A 44 18.80 -11.16 0.37
C VAL A 44 18.92 -9.79 -0.29
N ARG A 45 20.17 -9.39 -0.54
CA ARG A 45 20.48 -8.17 -1.26
C ARG A 45 20.29 -8.40 -2.75
N ALA A 46 19.32 -7.73 -3.36
CA ALA A 46 19.07 -7.76 -4.80
C ALA A 46 18.33 -6.49 -5.24
N ASP A 47 18.28 -6.27 -6.55
CA ASP A 47 17.61 -5.14 -7.18
C ASP A 47 16.59 -5.60 -8.22
N LEU A 48 15.39 -5.03 -8.18
CA LEU A 48 14.36 -5.24 -9.19
C LEU A 48 14.71 -4.62 -10.54
N ASP A 49 15.69 -3.72 -10.55
CA ASP A 49 16.23 -3.07 -11.75
C ASP A 49 17.32 -3.89 -12.41
N THR A 50 17.73 -4.98 -11.75
CA THR A 50 18.69 -5.95 -12.27
C THR A 50 18.13 -7.35 -12.00
N PRO A 51 17.14 -7.81 -12.79
CA PRO A 51 16.36 -9.03 -12.51
C PRO A 51 17.22 -10.23 -12.13
N GLU A 52 18.37 -10.44 -12.80
CA GLU A 52 19.29 -11.55 -12.56
C GLU A 52 19.81 -11.61 -11.12
N SER A 53 19.92 -10.46 -10.44
CA SER A 53 20.31 -10.39 -9.03
C SER A 53 19.31 -11.07 -8.09
N LEU A 54 18.06 -11.27 -8.53
CA LEU A 54 17.00 -11.93 -7.75
C LEU A 54 17.06 -13.46 -7.82
N THR A 55 17.96 -14.05 -8.62
CA THR A 55 18.03 -15.51 -8.80
C THR A 55 18.20 -16.25 -7.47
N SER A 56 19.12 -15.79 -6.62
CA SER A 56 19.31 -16.37 -5.28
C SER A 56 18.07 -16.19 -4.40
N ALA A 57 17.36 -15.08 -4.59
CA ALA A 57 16.14 -14.80 -3.85
C ALA A 57 14.98 -15.71 -4.26
N PHE A 58 14.86 -16.11 -5.52
CA PHE A 58 13.74 -16.92 -5.99
C PHE A 58 14.02 -18.42 -5.95
N THR A 59 15.29 -18.84 -5.92
CA THR A 59 15.64 -20.26 -5.86
C THR A 59 15.05 -20.93 -4.63
N GLY A 60 14.21 -21.95 -4.85
CA GLY A 60 13.52 -22.71 -3.80
C GLY A 60 12.37 -21.96 -3.11
N ALA A 61 11.98 -20.79 -3.64
CA ALA A 61 10.82 -20.05 -3.15
C ALA A 61 9.53 -20.61 -3.75
N GLU A 62 8.46 -20.60 -2.96
CA GLU A 62 7.15 -21.09 -3.39
C GLU A 62 6.23 -19.95 -3.81
N ALA A 63 6.30 -18.82 -3.11
CA ALA A 63 5.48 -17.65 -3.39
C ALA A 63 6.30 -16.36 -3.31
N LEU A 64 5.85 -15.34 -4.04
CA LEU A 64 6.50 -14.05 -4.19
C LEU A 64 5.48 -12.92 -3.99
N LEU A 65 5.74 -12.02 -3.04
CA LEU A 65 5.15 -10.67 -3.07
C LEU A 65 6.01 -9.80 -4.00
N LEU A 66 5.41 -9.37 -5.11
CA LEU A 66 6.04 -8.55 -6.13
C LEU A 66 5.56 -7.10 -6.04
N LEU A 67 6.43 -6.24 -5.56
CA LEU A 67 6.46 -4.83 -5.92
C LEU A 67 7.50 -4.68 -7.04
N CYS A 68 7.11 -4.19 -8.22
CA CYS A 68 8.02 -4.10 -9.37
C CYS A 68 7.72 -2.87 -10.24
N ARG A 69 8.70 -2.50 -11.07
CA ARG A 69 8.56 -1.47 -12.09
C ARG A 69 8.12 -2.11 -13.41
N PRO A 70 7.25 -1.47 -14.21
CA PRO A 70 6.78 -1.99 -15.49
C PRO A 70 7.92 -2.45 -16.41
N ALA A 71 9.02 -1.68 -16.43
CA ALA A 71 10.17 -1.93 -17.29
C ALA A 71 10.83 -3.30 -17.05
N THR A 72 10.76 -3.83 -15.83
CA THR A 72 11.39 -5.11 -15.46
C THR A 72 10.40 -6.20 -15.05
N ALA A 73 9.10 -5.90 -15.04
CA ALA A 73 8.06 -6.80 -14.54
C ALA A 73 8.05 -8.16 -15.24
N LEU A 74 8.18 -8.18 -16.57
CA LEU A 74 8.18 -9.41 -17.35
C LEU A 74 9.41 -10.28 -17.08
N ASP A 75 10.59 -9.67 -17.01
CA ASP A 75 11.83 -10.40 -16.77
C ASP A 75 11.88 -10.99 -15.36
N VAL A 76 11.39 -10.23 -14.36
CA VAL A 76 11.24 -10.71 -12.98
C VAL A 76 10.22 -11.84 -12.88
N ALA A 77 9.06 -11.72 -13.55
CA ALA A 77 8.03 -12.77 -13.58
C ALA A 77 8.56 -14.07 -14.22
N ARG A 78 9.25 -13.97 -15.37
CA ARG A 78 9.89 -15.12 -16.03
C ARG A 78 11.00 -15.73 -15.19
N LEU A 79 11.76 -14.91 -14.47
CA LEU A 79 12.79 -15.43 -13.55
C LEU A 79 12.15 -16.18 -12.38
N ALA A 80 11.08 -15.66 -11.80
CA ALA A 80 10.33 -16.34 -10.75
C ALA A 80 9.80 -17.71 -11.23
N GLU A 81 9.20 -17.76 -12.42
CA GLU A 81 8.77 -18.99 -13.09
C GLU A 81 9.93 -19.99 -13.26
N ARG A 82 11.07 -19.57 -13.85
CA ARG A 82 12.25 -20.43 -14.02
C ARG A 82 12.83 -20.95 -12.70
N CYS A 83 12.74 -20.17 -11.62
CA CYS A 83 13.18 -20.57 -10.29
C CYS A 83 12.16 -21.46 -9.54
N GLY A 84 11.00 -21.74 -10.15
CA GLY A 84 9.98 -22.62 -9.61
C GLY A 84 9.00 -21.95 -8.63
N VAL A 85 8.91 -20.61 -8.64
CA VAL A 85 7.87 -19.89 -7.88
C VAL A 85 6.52 -20.29 -8.42
N ARG A 86 5.61 -20.70 -7.53
CA ARG A 86 4.29 -21.22 -7.87
C ARG A 86 3.18 -20.18 -7.76
N ARG A 87 3.43 -19.10 -7.00
CA ARG A 87 2.46 -18.03 -6.77
C ARG A 87 3.10 -16.64 -6.75
N ILE A 88 2.53 -15.69 -7.49
CA ILE A 88 2.92 -14.28 -7.48
C ILE A 88 1.75 -13.43 -6.99
N VAL A 89 1.95 -12.70 -5.91
CA VAL A 89 1.02 -11.68 -5.41
C VAL A 89 1.61 -10.32 -5.73
N THR A 90 0.92 -9.47 -6.50
CA THR A 90 1.43 -8.13 -6.84
C THR A 90 0.74 -7.05 -6.03
N LEU A 91 1.50 -6.05 -5.59
CA LEU A 91 0.92 -4.80 -5.12
C LEU A 91 0.69 -3.86 -6.31
N SER A 92 -0.56 -3.76 -6.74
CA SER A 92 -1.06 -2.96 -7.85
C SER A 92 -1.82 -1.72 -7.31
N SER A 93 -2.83 -1.23 -8.03
CA SER A 93 -3.66 -0.08 -7.65
C SER A 93 -5.10 -0.29 -8.14
N ILE A 94 -6.09 0.27 -7.42
CA ILE A 94 -7.49 0.29 -7.89
C ILE A 94 -7.65 1.03 -9.22
N ARG A 95 -6.70 1.91 -9.55
CA ARG A 95 -6.62 2.70 -10.79
C ARG A 95 -5.87 2.00 -11.92
N ALA A 96 -5.53 0.72 -11.77
CA ALA A 96 -4.87 -0.06 -12.81
C ALA A 96 -5.72 -0.16 -14.11
N GLU A 97 -7.01 0.13 -14.04
CA GLU A 97 -7.90 0.25 -15.20
C GLU A 97 -8.46 1.68 -15.27
N GLY A 98 -8.34 2.34 -16.43
CA GLY A 98 -9.10 3.56 -16.75
C GLY A 98 -8.47 4.94 -16.52
N GLU A 99 -7.36 5.08 -15.77
CA GLU A 99 -6.78 6.38 -15.42
C GLU A 99 -5.36 6.64 -15.98
N ARG A 100 -4.80 7.85 -15.79
CA ARG A 100 -3.46 8.25 -16.28
C ARG A 100 -2.32 7.35 -15.76
N ASP A 101 -2.46 6.77 -14.56
CA ASP A 101 -1.51 5.82 -13.95
C ASP A 101 -1.76 4.35 -14.34
N ALA A 102 -2.88 4.05 -15.00
CA ALA A 102 -3.23 2.71 -15.44
C ALA A 102 -2.09 2.03 -16.25
N PRO A 103 -1.36 2.72 -17.15
CA PRO A 103 -0.29 2.09 -17.91
C PRO A 103 0.82 1.50 -17.03
N TYR A 104 1.10 2.07 -15.85
CA TYR A 104 2.14 1.55 -14.96
C TYR A 104 1.68 0.25 -14.30
N HIS A 105 0.60 0.29 -13.53
CA HIS A 105 0.14 -0.88 -12.78
C HIS A 105 -0.35 -2.01 -13.69
N LEU A 106 -1.08 -1.68 -14.76
CA LEU A 106 -1.58 -2.67 -15.71
C LEU A 106 -0.47 -3.39 -16.48
N ALA A 107 0.63 -2.69 -16.79
CA ALA A 107 1.76 -3.33 -17.44
C ALA A 107 2.41 -4.39 -16.53
N VAL A 108 2.51 -4.11 -15.22
CA VAL A 108 3.01 -5.08 -14.24
C VAL A 108 2.05 -6.27 -14.11
N GLU A 109 0.73 -6.01 -14.02
CA GLU A 109 -0.27 -7.08 -13.97
C GLU A 109 -0.19 -7.98 -15.20
N ARG A 110 -0.23 -7.41 -16.41
CA ARG A 110 -0.15 -8.15 -17.69
C ARG A 110 1.13 -8.96 -17.82
N ALA A 111 2.26 -8.43 -17.35
CA ALA A 111 3.53 -9.14 -17.35
C ALA A 111 3.46 -10.41 -16.48
N VAL A 112 2.87 -10.31 -15.29
CA VAL A 112 2.66 -11.44 -14.38
C VAL A 112 1.60 -12.42 -14.91
N GLU A 113 0.52 -11.92 -15.52
CA GLU A 113 -0.53 -12.74 -16.16
C GLU A 113 0.02 -13.54 -17.36
N SER A 114 1.16 -13.16 -17.93
CA SER A 114 1.73 -13.78 -19.15
C SER A 114 2.66 -14.98 -18.91
N VAL A 115 2.97 -15.30 -17.65
CA VAL A 115 3.80 -16.46 -17.27
C VAL A 115 2.93 -17.58 -16.67
N ASP A 116 3.40 -18.83 -16.70
CA ASP A 116 2.66 -19.99 -16.17
C ASP A 116 2.83 -20.12 -14.64
N VAL A 117 2.43 -19.07 -13.93
CA VAL A 117 2.48 -18.97 -12.46
C VAL A 117 1.15 -18.44 -11.94
N ALA A 118 0.61 -19.04 -10.88
CA ALA A 118 -0.64 -18.57 -10.30
C ALA A 118 -0.47 -17.14 -9.77
N TRP A 119 -1.37 -16.23 -10.14
CA TRP A 119 -1.24 -14.83 -9.77
C TRP A 119 -2.43 -14.31 -8.96
N THR A 120 -2.16 -13.28 -8.16
CA THR A 120 -3.18 -12.49 -7.45
C THR A 120 -2.75 -11.02 -7.46
N HIS A 121 -3.65 -10.11 -7.82
CA HIS A 121 -3.36 -8.67 -7.82
C HIS A 121 -4.10 -7.98 -6.68
N LEU A 122 -3.35 -7.31 -5.79
CA LEU A 122 -3.91 -6.45 -4.75
C LEU A 122 -4.01 -5.04 -5.29
N ARG A 123 -5.20 -4.46 -5.30
CA ARG A 123 -5.51 -3.15 -5.89
C ARG A 123 -6.02 -2.19 -4.80
N PRO A 124 -5.15 -1.73 -3.89
CA PRO A 124 -5.54 -0.74 -2.90
C PRO A 124 -5.96 0.59 -3.54
N GLY A 125 -6.93 1.24 -2.91
CA GLY A 125 -7.25 2.66 -3.10
C GLY A 125 -6.30 3.58 -2.33
N MET A 126 -6.85 4.64 -1.74
CA MET A 126 -6.09 5.62 -0.97
C MET A 126 -5.49 4.99 0.30
N PHE A 127 -4.16 5.07 0.46
CA PHE A 127 -3.47 4.59 1.66
C PHE A 127 -3.68 5.57 2.81
N ALA A 128 -4.08 5.09 3.99
CA ALA A 128 -4.14 5.91 5.20
C ALA A 128 -2.79 6.59 5.51
N ALA A 129 -1.67 5.90 5.22
CA ALA A 129 -0.31 6.44 5.32
C ALA A 129 -0.06 7.75 4.54
N ASN A 130 -0.86 8.08 3.52
CA ASN A 130 -0.75 9.36 2.82
C ASN A 130 -1.11 10.56 3.74
N LEU A 131 -1.91 10.33 4.78
CA LEU A 131 -2.31 11.34 5.76
C LEU A 131 -1.17 11.73 6.71
N LEU A 132 -0.04 11.01 6.68
CA LEU A 132 1.21 11.46 7.31
C LEU A 132 1.72 12.77 6.71
N GLY A 133 1.28 13.15 5.51
CA GLY A 133 1.52 14.49 4.96
C GLY A 133 0.97 15.63 5.84
N TRP A 134 -0.02 15.36 6.70
CA TRP A 134 -0.55 16.33 7.66
C TRP A 134 0.19 16.36 8.99
N ALA A 135 1.13 15.45 9.21
CA ALA A 135 1.73 15.23 10.53
C ALA A 135 2.45 16.48 11.07
N GLU A 136 3.12 17.25 10.22
CA GLU A 136 3.77 18.50 10.63
C GLU A 136 2.74 19.54 11.09
N ALA A 137 1.68 19.75 10.31
CA ALA A 137 0.62 20.72 10.64
C ALA A 137 -0.11 20.32 11.93
N ILE A 138 -0.34 19.02 12.13
CA ILE A 138 -0.93 18.45 13.33
C ILE A 138 -0.02 18.67 14.54
N ARG A 139 1.27 18.32 14.46
CA ARG A 139 2.24 18.53 15.55
C ARG A 139 2.38 20.01 15.90
N GLY A 140 2.51 20.88 14.91
CA GLY A 140 2.76 22.31 15.11
C GLY A 140 1.53 23.10 15.56
N THR A 141 0.50 23.17 14.71
CA THR A 141 -0.64 24.09 14.94
C THR A 141 -1.93 23.36 15.32
N GLY A 142 -2.03 22.06 15.04
CA GLY A 142 -3.29 21.31 15.14
C GLY A 142 -4.33 21.72 14.08
N VAL A 143 -3.93 22.52 13.07
CA VAL A 143 -4.80 23.01 12.00
C VAL A 143 -4.31 22.47 10.67
N VAL A 144 -5.14 21.66 10.00
CA VAL A 144 -4.87 21.16 8.65
C VAL A 144 -5.61 22.03 7.63
N ARG A 145 -4.89 22.43 6.58
CA ARG A 145 -5.38 23.31 5.52
C ARG A 145 -5.29 22.62 4.18
N GLU A 146 -6.43 22.28 3.61
CA GLU A 146 -6.55 21.49 2.39
C GLU A 146 -7.69 22.02 1.51
N PRO A 147 -7.58 21.91 0.17
CA PRO A 147 -8.68 22.21 -0.73
C PRO A 147 -9.65 21.01 -0.78
N TYR A 148 -10.85 21.25 -1.30
CA TYR A 148 -11.87 20.24 -1.53
C TYR A 148 -12.24 19.50 -0.24
N SER A 149 -12.80 20.21 0.72
CA SER A 149 -13.22 19.65 2.02
C SER A 149 -14.11 18.41 1.86
N ALA A 150 -15.03 18.46 0.88
CA ALA A 150 -15.96 17.38 0.55
C ALA A 150 -15.33 16.18 -0.22
N ALA A 151 -14.02 16.19 -0.52
CA ALA A 151 -13.36 15.08 -1.20
C ALA A 151 -13.39 13.83 -0.31
N ALA A 152 -14.25 12.87 -0.67
CA ALA A 152 -14.57 11.72 0.16
C ALA A 152 -13.89 10.45 -0.35
N GLN A 153 -12.99 9.90 0.47
CA GLN A 153 -12.13 8.77 0.12
C GLN A 153 -12.29 7.62 1.12
N THR A 154 -11.69 6.47 0.84
CA THR A 154 -11.75 5.27 1.71
C THR A 154 -10.37 4.83 2.20
N PRO A 155 -9.73 5.58 3.12
CA PRO A 155 -8.36 5.33 3.54
C PRO A 155 -8.16 3.91 4.07
N ILE A 156 -7.37 3.10 3.36
CA ILE A 156 -7.06 1.73 3.79
C ILE A 156 -5.79 1.70 4.64
N HIS A 157 -5.85 0.96 5.74
CA HIS A 157 -4.69 0.70 6.59
C HIS A 157 -3.74 -0.29 5.91
N GLU A 158 -2.45 0.03 5.85
CA GLU A 158 -1.41 -0.83 5.27
C GLU A 158 -1.30 -2.21 5.93
N ALA A 159 -1.74 -2.36 7.18
CA ALA A 159 -1.80 -3.65 7.87
C ALA A 159 -2.88 -4.58 7.29
N ASP A 160 -3.95 -4.03 6.74
CA ASP A 160 -5.00 -4.79 6.05
C ASP A 160 -4.54 -5.20 4.65
N ILE A 161 -3.86 -4.29 3.91
CA ILE A 161 -3.22 -4.64 2.64
C ILE A 161 -2.25 -5.81 2.87
N ALA A 162 -1.43 -5.72 3.92
CA ALA A 162 -0.51 -6.78 4.29
C ALA A 162 -1.22 -8.08 4.68
N ALA A 163 -2.35 -8.01 5.41
CA ALA A 163 -3.11 -9.19 5.79
C ALA A 163 -3.72 -9.91 4.57
N VAL A 164 -4.25 -9.16 3.60
CA VAL A 164 -4.73 -9.72 2.33
C VAL A 164 -3.57 -10.33 1.54
N ALA A 165 -2.40 -9.67 1.51
CA ALA A 165 -1.21 -10.23 0.88
C ALA A 165 -0.78 -11.55 1.54
N VAL A 166 -0.72 -11.61 2.87
CA VAL A 166 -0.38 -12.80 3.64
C VAL A 166 -1.34 -13.94 3.35
N ALA A 167 -2.64 -13.65 3.30
CA ALA A 167 -3.66 -14.64 2.94
C ALA A 167 -3.41 -15.20 1.53
N ALA A 168 -3.24 -14.32 0.55
CA ALA A 168 -2.96 -14.69 -0.84
C ALA A 168 -1.65 -15.45 -1.01
N LEU A 169 -0.60 -15.11 -0.26
CA LEU A 169 0.71 -15.78 -0.32
C LEU A 169 0.69 -17.17 0.33
N SER A 170 -0.17 -17.38 1.32
CA SER A 170 -0.11 -18.54 2.22
C SER A 170 -1.19 -19.61 1.98
N HIS A 171 -2.25 -19.28 1.25
CA HIS A 171 -3.40 -20.16 1.06
C HIS A 171 -3.79 -20.28 -0.42
N ASP A 172 -4.54 -21.33 -0.75
CA ASP A 172 -5.11 -21.52 -2.08
C ASP A 172 -6.44 -20.76 -2.22
N GLY A 173 -7.00 -20.72 -3.44
CA GLY A 173 -8.27 -20.03 -3.74
C GLY A 173 -8.14 -18.57 -4.19
N HIS A 174 -6.91 -18.03 -4.26
CA HIS A 174 -6.66 -16.65 -4.68
C HIS A 174 -6.12 -16.52 -6.12
N ALA A 175 -5.88 -17.63 -6.83
CA ALA A 175 -5.38 -17.62 -8.20
C ALA A 175 -6.36 -16.93 -9.17
N GLY A 176 -5.84 -16.07 -10.04
CA GLY A 176 -6.62 -15.32 -11.03
C GLY A 176 -7.46 -14.19 -10.44
N ARG A 177 -7.25 -13.81 -9.17
CA ARG A 177 -8.08 -12.82 -8.47
C ARG A 177 -7.45 -11.43 -8.52
N LYS A 178 -8.30 -10.43 -8.73
CA LYS A 178 -8.01 -8.99 -8.58
C LYS A 178 -8.81 -8.50 -7.39
N TYR A 179 -8.13 -8.09 -6.32
CA TYR A 179 -8.74 -7.66 -5.07
C TYR A 179 -8.68 -6.13 -4.96
N PRO A 180 -9.76 -5.39 -5.31
CA PRO A 180 -9.82 -3.98 -4.99
C PRO A 180 -9.95 -3.82 -3.46
N LEU A 181 -9.17 -2.92 -2.85
CA LEU A 181 -9.12 -2.80 -1.40
C LEU A 181 -9.41 -1.36 -0.96
N SER A 182 -10.27 -1.21 0.04
CA SER A 182 -10.63 0.06 0.67
C SER A 182 -10.55 -0.04 2.20
N GLY A 183 -10.54 1.10 2.87
CA GLY A 183 -10.90 1.18 4.29
C GLY A 183 -12.38 0.85 4.53
N PRO A 184 -12.80 0.74 5.81
CA PRO A 184 -14.18 0.38 6.17
C PRO A 184 -15.18 1.55 6.05
N GLN A 185 -14.70 2.77 5.80
CA GLN A 185 -15.50 4.00 5.84
C GLN A 185 -15.10 4.92 4.69
N THR A 186 -16.10 5.53 4.06
CA THR A 186 -15.93 6.69 3.18
C THR A 186 -15.93 7.93 4.08
N LEU A 187 -14.86 8.72 4.02
CA LEU A 187 -14.63 9.88 4.88
C LEU A 187 -14.21 11.07 4.04
N ASP A 188 -14.86 12.22 4.24
CA ASP A 188 -14.38 13.50 3.71
C ASP A 188 -13.13 14.00 4.47
N LYS A 189 -12.50 15.09 4.02
CA LYS A 189 -11.23 15.54 4.64
C LYS A 189 -11.41 15.97 6.11
N PRO A 190 -12.44 16.74 6.49
CA PRO A 190 -12.76 17.00 7.90
C PRO A 190 -12.96 15.73 8.73
N GLU A 191 -13.70 14.74 8.23
CA GLU A 191 -13.95 13.46 8.90
C GLU A 191 -12.67 12.64 9.03
N GLN A 192 -11.79 12.64 8.02
CA GLN A 192 -10.47 12.02 8.10
C GLN A 192 -9.64 12.65 9.22
N LEU A 193 -9.62 13.98 9.31
CA LEU A 193 -8.91 14.69 10.37
C LEU A 193 -9.52 14.41 11.75
N ALA A 194 -10.84 14.34 11.85
CA ALA A 194 -11.54 14.01 13.09
C ALA A 194 -11.22 12.58 13.55
N ALA A 195 -11.15 11.61 12.64
CA ALA A 195 -10.76 10.24 12.94
C ALA A 195 -9.29 10.15 13.41
N ILE A 196 -8.39 10.93 12.79
CA ILE A 196 -7.01 11.05 13.28
C ILE A 196 -6.99 11.61 14.70
N GLY A 197 -7.72 12.71 14.93
CA GLY A 197 -7.84 13.33 16.24
C GLY A 197 -8.36 12.37 17.31
N ALA A 198 -9.38 11.57 16.98
CA ALA A 198 -9.90 10.52 17.87
C ALA A 198 -8.84 9.44 18.17
N GLY A 199 -8.09 9.00 17.16
CA GLY A 199 -7.04 7.99 17.32
C GLY A 199 -5.89 8.43 18.23
N ILE A 200 -5.49 9.70 18.13
CA ILE A 200 -4.38 10.27 18.93
C ILE A 200 -4.85 11.00 20.20
N GLY A 201 -6.16 11.02 20.48
CA GLY A 201 -6.73 11.67 21.66
C GLY A 201 -6.63 13.20 21.66
N ARG A 202 -6.66 13.85 20.49
CA ARG A 202 -6.50 15.31 20.35
C ARG A 202 -7.57 15.92 19.44
N ALA A 203 -8.16 17.04 19.85
CA ALA A 203 -9.01 17.84 18.98
C ALA A 203 -8.18 18.58 17.91
N LEU A 204 -8.53 18.40 16.65
CA LEU A 204 -7.87 18.99 15.48
C LEU A 204 -8.86 19.85 14.71
N ARG A 205 -8.37 20.85 13.96
CA ARG A 205 -9.21 21.78 13.21
C ARG A 205 -8.90 21.71 11.72
N PHE A 206 -9.95 21.59 10.92
CA PHE A 206 -9.85 21.66 9.46
C PHE A 206 -10.17 23.09 8.99
N GLU A 207 -9.42 23.60 8.03
CA GLU A 207 -9.70 24.84 7.31
C GLU A 207 -9.61 24.57 5.81
N GLU A 208 -10.69 24.81 5.07
CA GLU A 208 -10.65 24.73 3.61
C GLU A 208 -9.91 25.94 3.04
N ILE A 209 -9.00 25.68 2.09
CA ILE A 209 -8.27 26.71 1.34
C ILE A 209 -8.51 26.55 -0.16
N SER A 210 -8.23 27.59 -0.94
CA SER A 210 -8.36 27.48 -2.40
C SER A 210 -7.32 26.50 -2.98
N PRO A 211 -7.60 25.85 -4.13
CA PRO A 211 -6.61 25.05 -4.85
C PRO A 211 -5.30 25.80 -5.13
N ASP A 212 -5.37 27.10 -5.41
CA ASP A 212 -4.19 27.92 -5.70
C ASP A 212 -3.36 28.20 -4.44
N ASP A 213 -4.01 28.48 -3.30
CA ASP A 213 -3.33 28.59 -2.01
C ASP A 213 -2.67 27.26 -1.62
N TRP A 214 -3.33 26.13 -1.88
CA TRP A 214 -2.75 24.82 -1.64
C TRP A 214 -1.52 24.57 -2.52
N ARG A 215 -1.59 24.88 -3.83
CA ARG A 215 -0.44 24.75 -4.74
C ARG A 215 0.76 25.58 -4.27
N ALA A 216 0.52 26.81 -3.82
CA ALA A 216 1.57 27.68 -3.29
C ALA A 216 2.26 27.10 -2.05
N ARG A 217 1.54 26.28 -1.26
CA ARG A 217 2.05 25.61 -0.04
C ARG A 217 2.65 24.23 -0.32
N ALA A 218 2.30 23.62 -1.44
CA ALA A 218 2.77 22.32 -1.89
C ALA A 218 3.93 22.43 -2.91
N ASP A 219 4.71 23.52 -2.85
CA ASP A 219 5.78 23.86 -3.79
C ASP A 219 6.89 22.78 -3.91
N SER A 220 7.09 21.99 -2.87
CA SER A 220 7.96 20.82 -2.86
C SER A 220 7.49 19.67 -3.76
N LEU A 221 6.20 19.60 -4.09
CA LEU A 221 5.65 18.61 -5.01
C LEU A 221 5.83 19.07 -6.47
N PRO A 222 6.26 18.19 -7.38
CA PRO A 222 6.25 18.52 -8.82
C PRO A 222 4.85 18.92 -9.30
N GLY A 223 4.76 19.90 -10.20
CA GLY A 223 3.47 20.43 -10.68
C GLY A 223 2.51 19.36 -11.22
N PHE A 224 3.03 18.35 -11.94
CA PHE A 224 2.19 17.25 -12.44
C PHE A 224 1.57 16.41 -11.31
N VAL A 225 2.25 16.29 -10.15
CA VAL A 225 1.71 15.61 -8.97
C VAL A 225 0.63 16.46 -8.31
N GLN A 226 0.83 17.79 -8.25
CA GLN A 226 -0.18 18.71 -7.76
C GLN A 226 -1.47 18.62 -8.59
N ASP A 227 -1.34 18.65 -9.92
CA ASP A 227 -2.49 18.55 -10.82
C ASP A 227 -3.22 17.20 -10.68
N LEU A 228 -2.47 16.09 -10.56
CA LEU A 228 -3.04 14.77 -10.33
C LEU A 228 -3.83 14.71 -9.00
N LEU A 229 -3.28 15.25 -7.91
CA LEU A 229 -3.95 15.25 -6.61
C LEU A 229 -5.23 16.09 -6.63
N LEU A 230 -5.20 17.26 -7.26
CA LEU A 230 -6.37 18.12 -7.40
C LEU A 230 -7.45 17.46 -8.29
N GLU A 231 -7.06 16.75 -9.35
CA GLU A 231 -7.96 15.95 -10.18
C GLU A 231 -8.63 14.83 -9.36
N ILE A 232 -7.85 14.09 -8.56
CA ILE A 232 -8.35 13.03 -7.67
C ILE A 232 -9.34 13.59 -6.64
N TRP A 233 -9.03 14.71 -6.00
CA TRP A 233 -9.89 15.30 -4.97
C TRP A 233 -11.17 15.90 -5.56
N THR A 234 -11.09 16.52 -6.74
CA THR A 234 -12.28 16.98 -7.47
C THR A 234 -13.17 15.79 -7.83
N GLY A 235 -12.58 14.70 -8.32
CA GLY A 235 -13.31 13.47 -8.66
C GLY A 235 -13.99 12.84 -7.46
N SER A 236 -13.27 12.70 -6.33
CA SER A 236 -13.82 12.11 -5.09
C SER A 236 -14.82 13.01 -4.37
N ALA A 237 -14.77 14.33 -4.57
CA ALA A 237 -15.82 15.24 -4.12
C ALA A 237 -17.11 15.08 -4.95
N ALA A 238 -16.98 14.85 -6.26
CA ALA A 238 -18.12 14.62 -7.15
C ALA A 238 -18.69 13.20 -7.02
N THR A 239 -17.83 12.20 -6.80
CA THR A 239 -18.18 10.78 -6.67
C THR A 239 -17.36 10.16 -5.53
N PRO A 240 -17.91 10.10 -4.31
CA PRO A 240 -17.24 9.50 -3.16
C PRO A 240 -16.74 8.07 -3.43
N GLU A 241 -15.54 7.74 -2.95
CA GLU A 241 -14.98 6.40 -3.10
C GLU A 241 -15.84 5.36 -2.36
N PRO A 242 -16.15 4.19 -2.95
CA PRO A 242 -17.00 3.17 -2.34
C PRO A 242 -16.24 2.33 -1.31
N VAL A 243 -16.93 1.93 -0.23
CA VAL A 243 -16.43 0.90 0.69
C VAL A 243 -16.56 -0.48 0.06
N LEU A 244 -15.51 -1.28 0.14
CA LEU A 244 -15.39 -2.61 -0.44
C LEU A 244 -15.29 -3.69 0.66
N PRO A 245 -15.94 -4.85 0.48
CA PRO A 245 -15.96 -5.91 1.49
C PRO A 245 -14.68 -6.75 1.51
N THR A 246 -13.75 -6.52 0.58
CA THR A 246 -12.68 -7.46 0.22
C THR A 246 -11.74 -7.80 1.35
N VAL A 247 -11.42 -6.85 2.25
CA VAL A 247 -10.59 -7.16 3.43
C VAL A 247 -11.29 -8.17 4.34
N ALA A 248 -12.59 -7.99 4.58
CA ALA A 248 -13.37 -8.91 5.41
C ALA A 248 -13.55 -10.28 4.76
N GLU A 249 -13.84 -10.31 3.46
CA GLU A 249 -14.00 -11.56 2.70
C GLU A 249 -12.71 -12.38 2.66
N VAL A 250 -11.55 -11.75 2.50
CA VAL A 250 -10.27 -12.46 2.36
C VAL A 250 -9.66 -12.81 3.72
N THR A 251 -9.76 -11.94 4.71
CA THR A 251 -9.07 -12.11 6.00
C THR A 251 -9.95 -12.65 7.12
N GLY A 252 -11.27 -12.72 6.91
CA GLY A 252 -12.25 -13.12 7.91
C GLY A 252 -12.44 -12.10 9.05
N ARG A 253 -11.90 -10.89 8.91
CA ARG A 253 -11.96 -9.82 9.92
C ARG A 253 -12.29 -8.47 9.27
N PRO A 254 -13.04 -7.58 9.93
CA PRO A 254 -13.29 -6.24 9.40
C PRO A 254 -11.98 -5.49 9.10
N ALA A 255 -12.02 -4.60 8.11
CA ALA A 255 -10.94 -3.65 7.89
C ALA A 255 -10.79 -2.69 9.07
N ARG A 256 -9.57 -2.29 9.37
CA ARG A 256 -9.24 -1.32 10.41
C ARG A 256 -9.71 0.07 10.01
N THR A 257 -10.29 0.76 10.97
CA THR A 257 -10.74 2.15 10.83
C THR A 257 -9.56 3.12 10.75
N LEU A 258 -9.82 4.33 10.25
CA LEU A 258 -8.81 5.38 10.23
C LEU A 258 -8.38 5.82 11.64
N ALA A 259 -9.28 5.72 12.62
CA ALA A 259 -8.94 6.02 14.02
C ALA A 259 -8.00 4.97 14.64
N GLU A 260 -8.16 3.68 14.29
CA GLU A 260 -7.20 2.64 14.68
C GLU A 260 -5.84 2.87 14.02
N TRP A 261 -5.82 3.17 12.71
CA TRP A 261 -4.59 3.53 12.00
C TRP A 261 -3.88 4.71 12.67
N ALA A 262 -4.61 5.80 12.95
CA ALA A 262 -4.02 6.99 13.55
C ALA A 262 -3.42 6.74 14.93
N ALA A 263 -3.99 5.79 15.69
CA ALA A 263 -3.45 5.41 16.97
C ALA A 263 -2.19 4.54 16.87
N ASP A 264 -2.14 3.62 15.89
CA ASP A 264 -0.93 2.87 15.56
C ASP A 264 0.21 3.81 15.09
N HIS A 265 -0.16 4.97 14.54
CA HIS A 265 0.73 6.04 14.09
C HIS A 265 0.79 7.24 15.03
N ALA A 266 0.36 7.13 16.30
CA ALA A 266 0.26 8.27 17.21
C ALA A 266 1.58 9.04 17.36
N ALA A 267 2.71 8.32 17.41
CA ALA A 267 4.05 8.90 17.48
C ALA A 267 4.38 9.80 16.28
N ASP A 268 3.89 9.46 15.08
CA ASP A 268 4.08 10.30 13.89
C ASP A 268 3.35 11.64 14.05
N PHE A 269 2.27 11.71 14.84
CA PHE A 269 1.52 12.94 15.12
C PHE A 269 1.93 13.65 16.42
N GLY A 270 2.97 13.15 17.10
CA GLY A 270 3.43 13.67 18.39
C GLY A 270 2.59 13.20 19.60
N GLY A 271 1.79 12.15 19.44
CA GLY A 271 1.12 11.45 20.54
C GLY A 271 1.94 10.27 21.06
N ASP A 272 1.57 9.74 22.22
CA ASP A 272 2.21 8.55 22.78
C ASP A 272 1.79 7.28 22.01
N PRO A 273 2.73 6.39 21.64
CA PRO A 273 2.39 5.12 20.99
C PRO A 273 1.61 4.20 21.95
N ARG A 274 0.72 3.36 21.40
CA ARG A 274 0.02 2.31 22.14
C ARG A 274 0.92 1.11 22.45
#